data_AF-A0A662B8R6-F1
#
_entry.id   AF-A0A662B8R6-F1
#
_cell.length_a   1.000
_cell.length_b   1.000
_cell.length_c   1.000
_cell.angle_alpha   90.00
_cell.angle_beta   90.00
_cell.angle_gamma   90.00
#
_symmetry.space_group_name_H-M   'P 1'
#
loop_
_entity.id
_entity.type
_entity.pdbx_description
1 polymer ?
#
loop_
_entity_poly.entity_id
_entity_poly.type
_entity_poly.pdbx_seq_one_letter_code
_entity_poly.pdbx_strand_id
1 'polypeptide(L)'
;LHGHQADYMNYVHWKFHRFFVRYIWKNLQKWFGIRDPTSPAKNYKGLIRVEKKLNTWIINNNNQMIICGHTHRPRFPDPGDIPLFNDGSCVHPNSIIGIEIVDLKISLIKWYEHFDEQTNKKIIKKVILEGPTALIKFT
;
A
#
# COMPACT_ATOMS: atom_id res chain seq x y z
N LEU A 1 -2.41 -8.02 1.36
CA LEU A 1 -3.69 -7.51 0.80
C LEU A 1 -3.42 -6.33 -0.13
N HIS A 2 -3.94 -6.34 -1.36
CA HIS A 2 -3.90 -5.16 -2.23
C HIS A 2 -4.91 -4.14 -1.69
N GLY A 3 -4.53 -2.89 -1.40
CA GLY A 3 -5.40 -1.92 -0.73
C GLY A 3 -6.77 -1.72 -1.40
N HIS A 4 -6.85 -1.87 -2.73
CA HIS A 4 -8.10 -1.77 -3.48
C HIS A 4 -9.04 -2.98 -3.35
N GLN A 5 -8.59 -4.13 -2.85
CA GLN A 5 -9.44 -5.31 -2.63
C GLN A 5 -10.48 -5.09 -1.53
N ALA A 6 -10.28 -4.08 -0.67
CA ALA A 6 -11.26 -3.67 0.36
C ALA A 6 -12.35 -2.71 -0.17
N ASP A 7 -12.29 -2.32 -1.46
CA ASP A 7 -13.32 -1.53 -2.11
C ASP A 7 -14.46 -2.44 -2.60
N TYR A 8 -15.64 -2.27 -2.01
CA TYR A 8 -16.82 -3.08 -2.27
C TYR A 8 -17.30 -3.01 -3.73
N MET A 9 -17.19 -1.85 -4.39
CA MET A 9 -17.65 -1.72 -5.78
C MET A 9 -16.69 -2.41 -6.75
N ASN A 10 -15.38 -2.32 -6.48
CA ASN A 10 -14.37 -3.00 -7.28
C ASN A 10 -14.32 -4.51 -7.03
N TYR A 11 -14.66 -4.97 -5.81
CA TYR A 11 -14.64 -6.39 -5.47
C TYR A 11 -15.94 -7.12 -5.84
N VAL A 12 -17.10 -6.57 -5.45
CA VAL A 12 -18.41 -7.25 -5.62
C VAL A 12 -19.07 -6.89 -6.95
N HIS A 13 -18.99 -5.64 -7.42
CA HIS A 13 -19.71 -5.14 -8.59
C HIS A 13 -18.84 -4.90 -9.82
N TRP A 14 -17.71 -5.62 -9.92
CA TRP A 14 -16.69 -5.39 -10.95
C TRP A 14 -17.22 -5.47 -12.39
N LYS A 15 -18.21 -6.33 -12.68
CA LYS A 15 -18.81 -6.47 -14.02
C LYS A 15 -19.56 -5.22 -14.45
N PHE A 16 -20.35 -4.64 -13.55
CA PHE A 16 -21.11 -3.41 -13.81
C PHE A 16 -20.16 -2.21 -13.97
N HIS A 17 -19.18 -2.09 -13.08
CA HIS A 17 -18.18 -1.03 -13.14
C HIS A 17 -17.36 -1.10 -14.45
N ARG A 18 -16.96 -2.31 -14.88
CA ARG A 18 -16.27 -2.54 -16.15
C ARG A 18 -17.12 -2.11 -17.36
N PHE A 19 -18.42 -2.41 -17.36
CA PHE A 19 -19.33 -1.99 -18.43
C PHE A 19 -19.41 -0.46 -18.52
N PHE A 20 -19.65 0.22 -17.40
CA PHE A 20 -19.75 1.67 -17.36
C PHE A 20 -18.46 2.35 -17.83
N VAL A 21 -17.31 1.92 -17.30
CA VAL A 21 -16.00 2.49 -17.67
C VAL A 21 -15.71 2.31 -19.17
N ARG A 22 -16.04 1.13 -19.74
CA ARG A 22 -15.70 0.79 -21.12
C ARG A 22 -16.59 1.48 -22.16
N TYR A 23 -17.88 1.61 -21.89
CA TYR A 23 -18.86 2.08 -22.87
C TYR A 23 -19.35 3.51 -22.64
N ILE A 24 -19.36 3.98 -21.40
CA ILE A 24 -19.89 5.31 -21.06
C ILE A 24 -18.74 6.28 -20.74
N TRP A 25 -17.87 5.92 -19.79
CA TRP A 25 -16.83 6.82 -19.29
C TRP A 25 -15.81 7.24 -20.35
N LYS A 26 -15.35 6.30 -21.18
CA LYS A 26 -14.42 6.58 -22.30
C LYS A 26 -14.97 7.61 -23.29
N ASN A 27 -16.27 7.57 -23.54
CA ASN A 27 -16.94 8.51 -24.45
C ASN A 27 -17.13 9.87 -23.79
N LEU A 28 -17.50 9.92 -22.51
CA LEU A 28 -17.60 11.16 -21.75
C LEU A 28 -16.26 11.92 -21.63
N GLN A 29 -15.16 11.21 -21.38
CA GLN A 29 -13.83 11.84 -21.33
C GLN A 29 -13.42 12.44 -22.68
N LYS A 30 -13.72 11.75 -23.79
CA LYS A 30 -13.41 12.23 -25.14
C LYS A 30 -14.26 13.42 -25.57
N TRP A 31 -15.55 13.43 -25.24
CA TRP A 31 -16.49 14.44 -25.72
C TRP A 31 -16.53 15.70 -24.86
N PHE A 32 -16.31 15.58 -23.56
CA PHE A 32 -16.40 16.70 -22.62
C PHE A 32 -15.06 17.11 -22.00
N GLY A 33 -13.94 16.48 -22.39
CA GLY A 33 -12.60 16.84 -21.93
C GLY A 33 -12.37 16.66 -20.42
N ILE A 34 -13.21 15.87 -19.75
CA ILE A 34 -13.18 15.68 -18.29
C ILE A 34 -11.92 14.88 -17.92
N ARG A 35 -11.01 15.50 -17.14
CA ARG A 35 -9.84 14.82 -16.56
C ARG A 35 -10.27 13.80 -15.50
N ASP A 36 -9.61 12.65 -15.47
CA ASP A 36 -9.94 11.53 -14.57
C ASP A 36 -9.92 11.96 -13.08
N PRO A 37 -11.08 11.96 -12.38
CA PRO A 37 -11.17 12.30 -10.96
C PRO A 37 -10.89 11.10 -10.05
N THR A 38 -10.72 9.88 -10.59
CA THR A 38 -10.63 8.63 -9.82
C THR A 38 -9.21 8.21 -9.45
N SER A 39 -8.22 9.04 -9.77
CA SER A 39 -6.81 8.74 -9.45
C SER A 39 -6.66 8.39 -7.95
N PRO A 40 -6.16 7.19 -7.62
CA PRO A 40 -5.94 6.76 -6.23
C PRO A 40 -5.08 7.76 -5.44
N ALA A 41 -4.17 8.46 -6.12
CA ALA A 41 -3.31 9.49 -5.56
C ALA A 41 -4.06 10.70 -4.99
N LYS A 42 -5.34 10.92 -5.36
CA LYS A 42 -6.16 12.06 -4.90
C LYS A 42 -7.31 11.67 -3.97
N ASN A 43 -7.66 10.38 -3.85
CA ASN A 43 -8.84 9.93 -3.11
C ASN A 43 -8.54 9.51 -1.66
N TYR A 44 -8.09 10.48 -0.84
CA TYR A 44 -7.80 10.27 0.58
C TYR A 44 -8.98 9.74 1.40
N LYS A 45 -10.22 10.13 1.05
CA LYS A 45 -11.43 9.67 1.77
C LYS A 45 -11.67 8.17 1.59
N GLY A 46 -11.37 7.61 0.41
CA GLY A 46 -11.48 6.17 0.15
C GLY A 46 -10.47 5.35 0.93
N LEU A 47 -9.22 5.81 0.97
CA LEU A 47 -8.12 5.20 1.74
C LEU A 47 -8.46 5.11 3.24
N ILE A 48 -8.97 6.20 3.83
CA ILE A 48 -9.39 6.23 5.24
C ILE A 48 -10.51 5.21 5.51
N ARG A 49 -11.45 5.02 4.59
CA ARG A 49 -12.52 4.02 4.75
C ARG A 49 -11.99 2.59 4.69
N VAL A 50 -11.06 2.32 3.78
CA VAL A 50 -10.41 1.00 3.66
C VAL A 50 -9.60 0.70 4.92
N GLU A 51 -8.77 1.64 5.39
CA GLU A 51 -8.01 1.47 6.63
C GLU A 51 -8.93 1.24 7.83
N LYS A 52 -10.03 1.99 7.95
CA LYS A 52 -11.03 1.76 9.02
C LYS A 52 -11.59 0.35 8.98
N LYS A 53 -11.96 -0.17 7.80
CA LYS A 53 -12.47 -1.54 7.66
C LYS A 53 -11.44 -2.59 8.05
N LEU A 54 -10.19 -2.41 7.62
CA LEU A 54 -9.08 -3.30 7.99
C LEU A 54 -8.86 -3.29 9.50
N ASN A 55 -8.82 -2.10 10.12
CA ASN A 55 -8.68 -1.97 11.56
C ASN A 55 -9.82 -2.66 12.32
N THR A 56 -11.07 -2.43 11.92
CA THR A 56 -12.23 -3.12 12.51
C THR A 56 -12.14 -4.63 12.34
N TRP A 57 -11.72 -5.11 11.17
CA TRP A 57 -11.52 -6.55 10.96
C TRP A 57 -10.43 -7.11 11.86
N ILE A 58 -9.28 -6.43 12.01
CA ILE A 58 -8.18 -6.87 12.88
C ILE A 58 -8.66 -7.01 14.32
N ILE A 59 -9.35 -5.98 14.85
CA ILE A 59 -9.90 -5.98 16.20
C ILE A 59 -10.88 -7.15 16.39
N ASN A 60 -11.75 -7.40 15.41
CA ASN A 60 -12.73 -8.49 15.47
C ASN A 60 -12.12 -9.89 15.28
N ASN A 61 -10.85 -9.99 14.87
CA ASN A 61 -10.15 -11.24 14.62
C ASN A 61 -8.94 -11.37 15.58
N ASN A 62 -9.15 -11.05 16.87
CA ASN A 62 -8.16 -11.21 17.94
C ASN A 62 -6.83 -10.50 17.66
N ASN A 63 -6.87 -9.28 17.11
CA ASN A 63 -5.69 -8.51 16.71
C ASN A 63 -4.77 -9.27 15.74
N GLN A 64 -5.34 -10.08 14.84
CA GLN A 64 -4.58 -10.75 13.79
C GLN A 64 -3.77 -9.75 12.96
N MET A 65 -2.44 -9.94 12.91
CA MET A 65 -1.55 -9.12 12.10
C MET A 65 -1.93 -9.17 10.61
N ILE A 66 -1.95 -8.00 9.97
CA ILE A 66 -2.16 -7.85 8.52
C ILE A 66 -0.97 -7.13 7.89
N ILE A 67 -0.53 -7.63 6.74
CA ILE A 67 0.38 -6.93 5.83
C ILE A 67 -0.38 -6.53 4.56
N CYS A 68 -0.41 -5.24 4.25
CA CYS A 68 -1.04 -4.68 3.07
C CYS A 68 -0.11 -3.73 2.31
N GLY A 69 -0.58 -3.27 1.15
CA GLY A 69 0.18 -2.42 0.26
C GLY A 69 -0.69 -1.73 -0.79
N HIS A 70 -0.05 -1.03 -1.71
CA HIS A 70 -0.68 -0.32 -2.80
C HIS A 70 -1.61 0.84 -2.36
N THR A 71 -1.39 1.39 -1.17
CA THR A 71 -2.15 2.53 -0.60
C THR A 71 -1.37 3.85 -0.65
N HIS A 72 -0.10 3.81 -1.06
CA HIS A 72 0.86 4.91 -1.00
C HIS A 72 1.13 5.45 0.42
N ARG A 73 0.68 4.77 1.48
CA ARG A 73 0.93 5.15 2.89
C ARG A 73 1.65 4.03 3.62
N PRO A 74 3.00 4.03 3.67
CA PRO A 74 3.72 3.06 4.46
C PRO A 74 3.36 3.23 5.94
N ARG A 75 3.18 2.10 6.64
CA ARG A 75 2.82 2.05 8.05
C ARG A 75 3.55 0.89 8.69
N PHE A 76 4.23 1.17 9.79
CA PHE A 76 4.83 0.17 10.67
C PHE A 76 4.28 0.47 12.07
N PRO A 77 3.36 -0.35 12.61
CA PRO A 77 2.75 -0.09 13.91
C PRO A 77 3.76 -0.34 15.04
N ASP A 78 3.59 0.37 16.16
CA ASP A 78 4.32 0.08 17.38
C ASP A 78 3.70 -1.12 18.13
N PRO A 79 4.48 -1.86 18.94
CA PRO A 79 3.92 -2.90 19.82
C PRO A 79 2.82 -2.33 20.73
N GLY A 80 1.64 -2.93 20.68
CA GLY A 80 0.45 -2.45 21.41
C GLY A 80 -0.56 -1.68 20.54
N ASP A 81 -0.14 -1.21 19.36
CA ASP A 81 -1.06 -0.68 18.35
C ASP A 81 -1.76 -1.81 17.56
N ILE A 82 -2.76 -1.43 16.77
CA ILE A 82 -3.38 -2.32 15.80
C ILE A 82 -2.30 -2.81 14.81
N PRO A 83 -2.06 -4.14 14.67
CA PRO A 83 -0.96 -4.70 13.89
C PRO A 83 -1.21 -4.67 12.37
N LEU A 84 -1.42 -3.48 11.83
CA LEU A 84 -1.57 -3.19 10.41
C LEU A 84 -0.25 -2.68 9.83
N PHE A 85 0.47 -3.57 9.15
CA PHE A 85 1.68 -3.25 8.39
C PHE A 85 1.30 -2.86 6.97
N ASN A 86 1.93 -1.81 6.45
CA ASN A 86 1.73 -1.33 5.10
C ASN A 86 3.06 -0.96 4.44
N ASP A 87 3.38 -1.56 3.29
CA ASP A 87 4.60 -1.25 2.52
C ASP A 87 4.44 -0.03 1.58
N GLY A 88 3.28 0.62 1.62
CA GLY A 88 3.00 1.85 0.88
C GLY A 88 2.68 1.60 -0.59
N SER A 89 3.46 2.20 -1.49
CA SER A 89 3.28 2.04 -2.94
C SER A 89 4.06 0.86 -3.52
N CYS A 90 4.92 0.24 -2.72
CA CYS A 90 5.99 -0.70 -3.09
C CYS A 90 7.04 -0.13 -4.05
N VAL A 91 6.65 0.70 -5.03
CA VAL A 91 7.49 1.24 -6.11
C VAL A 91 7.48 2.76 -6.08
N HIS A 92 8.67 3.35 -6.11
CA HIS A 92 8.91 4.79 -6.25
C HIS A 92 9.99 5.03 -7.32
N PRO A 93 10.12 6.24 -7.90
CA PRO A 93 10.95 6.51 -9.08
C PRO A 93 12.44 6.18 -9.03
N ASN A 94 13.02 5.74 -7.91
CA ASN A 94 14.39 5.19 -7.80
C ASN A 94 14.50 4.25 -6.59
N SER A 95 13.38 3.71 -6.09
CA SER A 95 13.40 2.89 -4.88
C SER A 95 12.21 1.96 -4.76
N ILE A 96 12.42 0.85 -4.09
CA ILE A 96 11.40 -0.12 -3.72
C ILE A 96 11.29 -0.13 -2.19
N ILE A 97 10.08 -0.02 -1.67
CA ILE A 97 9.78 -0.19 -0.25
C ILE A 97 9.11 -1.54 -0.08
N GLY A 98 9.42 -2.26 1.00
CA GLY A 98 8.83 -3.57 1.26
C GLY A 98 8.89 -3.93 2.74
N ILE A 99 8.11 -4.93 3.11
CA ILE A 99 8.23 -5.59 4.41
C ILE A 99 9.17 -6.78 4.25
N GLU A 100 10.15 -6.89 5.16
CA GLU A 100 11.06 -8.01 5.24
C GLU A 100 10.86 -8.75 6.56
N ILE A 101 10.81 -10.09 6.49
CA ILE A 101 10.74 -10.95 7.67
C ILE A 101 11.93 -11.89 7.64
N VAL A 102 12.81 -11.77 8.63
CA VAL A 102 14.02 -12.59 8.81
C VAL A 102 14.14 -12.95 10.29
N ASP A 103 14.42 -14.21 10.60
CA ASP A 103 14.58 -14.71 11.98
C ASP A 103 13.44 -14.29 12.92
N LEU A 104 12.20 -14.43 12.45
CA LEU A 104 10.98 -14.03 13.17
C LEU A 104 10.94 -12.54 13.58
N LYS A 105 11.69 -11.68 12.89
CA LYS A 105 11.65 -10.24 13.04
C LYS A 105 11.12 -9.60 11.76
N ILE A 106 10.27 -8.61 11.91
CA ILE A 106 9.68 -7.83 10.82
C ILE A 106 10.34 -6.45 10.75
N SER A 107 10.62 -6.00 9.53
CA SER A 107 11.22 -4.70 9.23
C SER A 107 10.52 -4.07 8.03
N LEU A 108 10.37 -2.74 8.04
CA LEU A 108 10.11 -1.98 6.83
C LEU A 108 11.46 -1.64 6.19
N ILE A 109 11.68 -2.05 4.95
CA ILE A 109 12.94 -1.84 4.25
C ILE A 109 12.74 -0.98 3.00
N LYS A 110 13.82 -0.34 2.57
CA LYS A 110 13.89 0.39 1.30
C LYS A 110 15.15 0.02 0.55
N TRP A 111 14.98 -0.45 -0.69
CA TRP A 111 16.02 -0.58 -1.69
C TRP A 111 16.03 0.68 -2.55
N TYR A 112 17.17 1.29 -2.81
CA TYR A 112 17.24 2.49 -3.63
C TYR A 112 18.53 2.58 -4.44
N GLU A 113 18.45 3.25 -5.59
CA GLU A 113 19.63 3.62 -6.36
C GLU A 113 20.40 4.71 -5.62
N HIS A 114 21.69 4.48 -5.41
CA HIS A 114 22.61 5.42 -4.82
C HIS A 114 23.80 5.59 -5.75
N PHE A 115 24.25 6.84 -5.92
CA PHE A 115 25.46 7.13 -6.66
C PHE A 115 26.65 7.12 -5.72
N ASP A 116 27.61 6.25 -5.97
CA ASP A 116 28.87 6.18 -5.22
C ASP A 116 29.90 7.11 -5.87
N GLU A 117 30.26 8.18 -5.18
CA GLU A 117 31.21 9.18 -5.62
C GLU A 117 32.64 8.65 -5.76
N GLN A 118 33.01 7.61 -5.01
CA GLN A 118 34.37 7.05 -5.05
C GLN A 118 34.59 6.15 -6.27
N THR A 119 33.57 5.34 -6.61
CA THR A 119 33.63 4.41 -7.73
C THR A 119 33.02 4.97 -9.01
N ASN A 120 32.41 6.15 -8.92
CA ASN A 120 31.68 6.84 -10.00
C ASN A 120 30.60 5.95 -10.65
N LYS A 121 29.93 5.12 -9.83
CA LYS A 121 28.95 4.11 -10.27
C LYS A 121 27.66 4.21 -9.49
N LYS A 122 26.55 3.86 -10.16
CA LYS A 122 25.28 3.59 -9.49
C LYS A 122 25.33 2.22 -8.82
N ILE A 123 24.99 2.18 -7.55
CA ILE A 123 24.85 0.95 -6.76
C ILE A 123 23.46 0.90 -6.14
N ILE A 124 22.99 -0.31 -5.82
CA ILE A 124 21.75 -0.51 -5.10
C ILE A 124 22.07 -0.63 -3.61
N LYS A 125 21.48 0.23 -2.79
CA LYS A 125 21.60 0.16 -1.33
C LYS A 125 20.27 -0.31 -0.74
N LYS A 126 20.36 -1.16 0.30
CA LYS A 126 19.24 -1.52 1.18
C LYS A 126 19.39 -0.78 2.50
N VAL A 127 18.31 -0.20 2.98
CA VAL A 127 18.23 0.40 4.31
C VAL A 127 16.99 -0.10 5.04
N ILE A 128 17.08 -0.23 6.36
CA ILE A 128 15.93 -0.50 7.23
C ILE A 128 15.33 0.87 7.57
N LEU A 129 14.07 1.07 7.22
CA LEU A 129 13.30 2.27 7.56
C LEU A 129 12.74 2.17 8.97
N GLU A 130 12.20 1.00 9.34
CA GLU A 130 11.64 0.72 10.66
C GLU A 130 11.88 -0.75 11.05
N GLY A 131 12.01 -1.03 12.35
CA GLY A 131 12.41 -2.34 12.87
C GLY A 131 13.94 -2.54 12.86
N PRO A 132 14.45 -3.79 12.94
CA PRO A 132 13.73 -5.06 13.04
C PRO A 132 13.07 -5.26 14.41
N THR A 133 11.79 -5.67 14.41
CA THR A 133 11.02 -5.94 15.64
C THR A 133 10.56 -7.38 15.65
N ALA A 134 10.69 -8.09 16.78
CA ALA A 134 10.25 -9.47 16.90
C ALA A 134 8.72 -9.58 16.67
N LEU A 135 8.28 -10.51 15.82
CA LEU A 135 6.88 -10.73 15.46
C LEU A 135 6.00 -10.99 16.70
N ILE A 136 6.56 -11.65 17.72
CA ILE A 136 5.88 -11.96 18.99
C ILE A 136 5.38 -10.71 19.73
N LYS A 137 5.91 -9.52 19.43
CA LYS A 137 5.46 -8.27 20.04
C LYS A 137 4.11 -7.77 19.48
N PHE A 138 3.60 -8.40 18.42
CA PHE A 138 2.39 -8.01 17.70
C PHE A 138 1.31 -9.10 17.70
N THR A 139 1.47 -10.13 18.53
CA THR A 139 0.56 -11.27 18.73
C THR A 139 0.15 -11.32 20.19
#